data_AF-A0A524RRQ2-F1
#
_entry.id   AF-A0A524RRQ2-F1
#
_cell.length_a   1.000
_cell.length_b   1.000
_cell.length_c   1.000
_cell.angle_alpha   90.00
_cell.angle_beta   90.00
_cell.angle_gamma   90.00
#
_symmetry.space_group_name_H-M   'P 1'
#
loop_
_entity.id
_entity.type
_entity.pdbx_description
1 polymer ?
#
loop_
_entity_poly.entity_id
_entity_poly.type
_entity_poly.pdbx_seq_one_letter_code
_entity_poly.pdbx_strand_id
1 'polypeptide(L)'
;MQPRLPVPAATAETGRAPLPTALVSAVAVLSLVGWGLAALRHGLLQSTAFDLGIYDQVAWQISRGLEARSTLLGLHHMGNHGAWAFYLLGIPYRLLASVHWLFLA
;
A
#
# COMPACT_ATOMS: atom_id res chain seq x y z
N MET A 1 -27.31 -63.01 6.14
CA MET A 1 -26.00 -62.62 5.56
C MET A 1 -26.27 -61.75 4.34
N GLN A 2 -26.10 -60.43 4.43
CA GLN A 2 -26.23 -59.54 3.26
C GLN A 2 -24.85 -59.38 2.60
N PRO A 3 -24.75 -59.42 1.26
CA PRO A 3 -23.48 -59.20 0.59
C PRO A 3 -23.11 -57.72 0.67
N ARG A 4 -21.93 -57.42 1.23
CA ARG A 4 -21.35 -56.08 1.19
C ARG A 4 -21.00 -55.75 -0.26
N LEU A 5 -21.66 -54.75 -0.83
CA LEU A 5 -21.27 -54.19 -2.12
C LEU A 5 -19.88 -53.53 -2.00
N PRO A 6 -19.03 -53.65 -3.03
CA PRO A 6 -17.74 -52.98 -3.03
C PRO A 6 -17.94 -51.47 -3.02
N VAL A 7 -17.40 -50.80 -2.00
CA VAL A 7 -17.32 -49.34 -1.96
C VAL A 7 -16.26 -48.92 -2.98
N PRO A 8 -16.59 -48.11 -4.00
CA PRO A 8 -15.59 -47.62 -4.93
C PRO A 8 -14.54 -46.82 -4.16
N ALA A 9 -13.28 -47.19 -4.30
CA ALA A 9 -12.17 -46.47 -3.69
C ALA A 9 -12.19 -45.02 -4.19
N ALA A 10 -12.29 -44.07 -3.27
CA ALA A 10 -12.23 -42.65 -3.57
C ALA A 10 -10.82 -42.34 -4.10
N THR A 11 -10.66 -42.33 -5.42
CA THR A 11 -9.50 -41.75 -6.09
C THR A 11 -9.70 -40.23 -6.13
N ALA A 12 -9.53 -39.59 -4.99
CA ALA A 12 -9.45 -38.13 -4.91
C ALA A 12 -7.97 -37.71 -4.98
N GLU A 13 -7.32 -37.96 -6.11
CA GLU A 13 -6.11 -37.21 -6.45
C GLU A 13 -6.56 -35.91 -7.12
N THR A 14 -6.84 -34.88 -6.32
CA THR A 14 -6.98 -33.52 -6.84
C THR A 14 -5.60 -32.95 -7.10
N GLY A 15 -4.94 -33.45 -8.14
CA GLY A 15 -3.74 -32.84 -8.68
C GLY A 15 -4.11 -31.44 -9.20
N ARG A 16 -3.57 -30.37 -8.58
CA ARG A 16 -3.71 -29.02 -9.14
C ARG A 16 -3.12 -29.03 -10.54
N ALA A 17 -3.93 -28.76 -11.56
CA ALA A 17 -3.43 -28.55 -12.90
C ALA A 17 -2.36 -27.44 -12.88
N PRO A 18 -1.21 -27.60 -13.55
CA PRO A 18 -0.22 -26.55 -13.63
C PRO A 18 -0.84 -25.30 -14.25
N LEU A 19 -0.56 -24.14 -13.68
CA LEU A 19 -1.03 -22.87 -14.22
C LEU A 19 -0.52 -22.73 -15.67
N PRO A 20 -1.36 -22.28 -16.62
CA PRO A 20 -0.93 -22.15 -18.01
C PRO A 20 0.23 -21.17 -18.11
N THR A 21 1.41 -21.64 -18.52
CA THR A 21 2.66 -20.86 -18.55
C THR A 21 2.52 -19.56 -19.34
N ALA A 22 1.72 -19.57 -20.42
CA ALA A 22 1.44 -18.37 -21.21
C ALA A 22 0.67 -17.29 -20.43
N LEU A 23 -0.22 -17.68 -19.52
CA LEU A 23 -0.92 -16.74 -18.65
C LEU A 23 0.04 -16.16 -17.60
N VAL A 24 0.87 -17.02 -16.99
CA VAL A 24 1.86 -16.59 -15.99
C VAL A 24 2.87 -15.62 -16.62
N SER A 25 3.35 -15.92 -17.84
CA SER A 25 4.28 -15.04 -18.55
C SER A 25 3.62 -13.72 -18.95
N ALA A 26 2.37 -13.75 -19.44
CA ALA A 26 1.63 -12.55 -19.76
C ALA A 26 1.44 -11.66 -18.52
N VAL A 27 1.05 -12.23 -17.38
CA VAL A 27 0.92 -11.51 -16.11
C VAL A 27 2.25 -10.91 -15.66
N ALA A 28 3.35 -11.66 -15.76
CA ALA A 28 4.68 -11.17 -15.40
C ALA A 28 5.11 -9.98 -16.28
N VAL A 29 4.96 -10.10 -17.61
CA VAL A 29 5.30 -9.03 -18.56
C VAL A 29 4.45 -7.79 -18.28
N LEU A 30 3.14 -7.93 -18.14
CA LEU A 30 2.24 -6.80 -17.87
C LEU A 30 2.55 -6.13 -16.53
N SER A 31 2.89 -6.91 -15.49
CA SER A 31 3.26 -6.38 -14.19
C SER A 31 4.55 -5.56 -14.27
N LEU A 32 5.55 -6.05 -15.00
CA LEU A 32 6.82 -5.33 -15.20
C LEU A 32 6.64 -4.04 -15.99
N VAL A 33 5.83 -4.08 -17.06
CA VAL A 33 5.49 -2.88 -17.84
C VAL A 33 4.73 -1.88 -16.98
N GLY A 34 3.71 -2.34 -16.24
CA GLY A 34 2.92 -1.48 -15.34
C GLY A 34 3.78 -0.85 -14.24
N TRP A 35 4.68 -1.64 -13.65
CA TRP A 35 5.65 -1.15 -12.67
C TRP A 35 6.59 -0.10 -13.28
N GLY A 36 7.13 -0.35 -14.47
CA GLY A 36 8.01 0.60 -15.17
C GLY A 36 7.31 1.92 -15.50
N LEU A 37 6.05 1.87 -15.96
CA LEU A 37 5.24 3.06 -16.19
C LEU A 37 4.93 3.80 -14.89
N ALA A 38 4.63 3.08 -13.81
CA ALA A 38 4.40 3.68 -12.49
C ALA A 38 5.66 4.39 -11.96
N ALA A 39 6.83 3.76 -12.09
CA ALA A 39 8.12 4.34 -11.72
C ALA A 39 8.46 5.57 -12.58
N LEU A 40 8.27 5.49 -13.90
CA LEU A 40 8.48 6.60 -14.82
C LEU A 40 7.56 7.78 -14.49
N ARG A 41 6.27 7.51 -14.26
CA ARG A 41 5.30 8.51 -13.81
C ARG A 41 5.74 9.17 -12.50
N HIS A 42 6.24 8.39 -11.55
CA HIS A 42 6.73 8.91 -10.28
C HIS A 42 7.93 9.84 -10.46
N GLY A 43 8.94 9.41 -11.23
CA GLY A 43 10.12 10.22 -11.50
C GLY A 43 9.80 11.52 -12.28
N LEU A 44 8.95 11.43 -13.30
CA LEU A 44 8.62 12.59 -14.16
C LEU A 44 7.64 13.56 -13.51
N LEU A 45 6.61 13.04 -12.84
CA LEU A 45 5.47 13.85 -12.38
C LEU A 45 5.45 14.05 -10.87
N GLN A 46 6.42 13.49 -10.13
CA GLN A 46 6.51 13.58 -8.68
C GLN A 46 5.16 13.20 -8.03
N SER A 47 4.66 12.01 -8.34
CA SER A 47 3.32 11.53 -7.96
C SER A 47 3.19 11.17 -6.46
N THR A 48 3.72 12.03 -5.59
CA THR A 48 3.79 11.88 -4.14
C THR A 48 2.48 12.20 -3.42
N ALA A 49 1.42 12.58 -4.14
CA ALA A 49 0.19 13.14 -3.58
C ALA A 49 -0.44 12.35 -2.42
N PHE A 50 -0.45 11.01 -2.46
CA PHE A 50 -1.04 10.20 -1.38
C PHE A 50 -0.16 10.14 -0.14
N ASP A 51 0.48 9.02 0.18
CA ASP A 51 1.13 8.84 1.48
C ASP A 51 2.08 9.99 1.81
N LEU A 52 3.05 10.24 0.94
CA LEU A 52 4.04 11.30 1.17
C LEU A 52 3.40 12.69 1.23
N GLY A 53 2.48 13.01 0.32
CA GLY A 53 1.87 14.34 0.21
C GLY A 53 0.88 14.64 1.33
N ILE A 54 0.06 13.67 1.71
CA ILE A 54 -0.87 13.76 2.85
C ILE A 54 -0.06 13.97 4.13
N TYR A 55 0.94 13.13 4.38
CA TYR A 55 1.71 13.20 5.63
C TYR A 55 2.65 14.42 5.68
N ASP A 56 3.20 14.87 4.56
CA ASP A 56 4.02 16.10 4.50
C ASP A 56 3.18 17.34 4.81
N GLN A 57 1.99 17.44 4.20
CA GLN A 57 1.06 18.52 4.48
C GLN A 57 0.60 18.52 5.93
N VAL A 58 0.25 17.36 6.48
CA VAL A 58 -0.18 17.22 7.88
C VAL A 58 0.95 17.57 8.84
N ALA A 59 2.17 17.07 8.62
CA ALA A 59 3.32 17.37 9.46
C ALA A 59 3.67 18.86 9.45
N TRP A 60 3.58 19.50 8.28
CA TRP A 60 3.73 20.94 8.16
C TRP A 60 2.64 21.68 8.95
N GLN A 61 1.36 21.32 8.81
CA GLN A 61 0.27 21.97 9.57
C GLN A 61 0.49 21.86 11.08
N ILE A 62 0.84 20.66 11.58
CA ILE A 62 1.16 20.43 12.98
C ILE A 62 2.29 21.35 13.43
N SER A 63 3.39 21.45 12.67
CA SER A 63 4.51 22.32 13.02
C SER A 63 4.11 23.80 13.07
N ARG A 64 3.12 24.21 12.29
CA ARG A 64 2.59 25.58 12.29
C ARG A 64 1.52 25.83 13.35
N GLY A 65 1.07 24.81 14.07
CA GLY A 65 -0.06 24.91 15.00
C GLY A 65 -1.41 25.08 14.29
N LEU A 66 -1.50 24.64 13.03
CA LEU A 66 -2.72 24.63 12.24
C LEU A 66 -3.49 23.32 12.45
N GLU A 67 -4.76 23.30 12.04
CA GLU A 67 -5.55 22.07 12.04
C GLU A 67 -4.84 21.00 11.19
N ALA A 68 -4.62 19.81 11.73
CA ALA A 68 -3.90 18.74 11.04
C ALA A 68 -4.82 18.01 10.06
N ARG A 69 -5.30 18.69 9.01
CA ARG A 69 -6.29 18.19 8.06
C ARG A 69 -5.68 17.94 6.67
N SER A 70 -5.95 16.78 6.09
CA SER A 70 -5.58 16.51 4.70
C SER A 70 -6.52 17.25 3.75
N THR A 71 -5.99 18.04 2.82
CA THR A 71 -6.81 18.65 1.76
C THR A 71 -7.21 17.64 0.68
N LEU A 72 -6.49 16.52 0.56
CA LEU A 72 -6.78 15.46 -0.41
C LEU A 72 -7.89 14.53 0.07
N LEU A 73 -7.88 14.19 1.37
CA LEU A 73 -8.92 13.35 1.96
C LEU A 73 -10.07 14.15 2.57
N GLY A 74 -9.85 15.43 2.87
CA GLY A 74 -10.80 16.26 3.64
C GLY A 74 -10.92 15.87 5.12
N LEU A 75 -10.07 14.96 5.61
CA LEU A 75 -10.15 14.37 6.95
C LEU A 75 -9.04 14.90 7.87
N HIS A 76 -9.35 14.97 9.17
CA HIS A 76 -8.36 15.31 10.19
C HIS A 76 -7.47 14.08 10.49
N HIS A 77 -6.17 14.30 10.67
CA HIS A 77 -5.16 13.28 10.91
C HIS A 77 -5.43 12.40 12.14
N MET A 78 -6.00 12.96 13.21
CA MET A 78 -6.42 12.22 14.42
C MET A 78 -7.47 11.13 14.17
N GLY A 79 -8.07 11.06 12.97
CA GLY A 79 -8.91 9.93 12.56
C GLY A 79 -8.11 8.64 12.25
N ASN A 80 -6.78 8.71 12.14
CA ASN A 80 -5.93 7.55 11.87
C ASN A 80 -5.46 6.86 13.17
N HIS A 81 -5.23 5.55 13.10
CA HIS A 81 -4.71 4.79 14.23
C HIS A 81 -3.25 5.19 14.52
N GLY A 82 -2.91 5.46 15.78
CA GLY A 82 -1.56 5.89 16.17
C GLY A 82 -1.18 7.32 15.79
N ALA A 83 -2.13 8.12 15.28
CA ALA A 83 -1.89 9.48 14.79
C ALA A 83 -1.28 10.45 15.84
N TRP A 84 -1.41 10.16 17.13
CA TRP A 84 -0.84 10.99 18.19
C TRP A 84 0.69 11.04 18.15
N ALA A 85 1.36 9.95 17.79
CA ALA A 85 2.82 9.90 17.73
C ALA A 85 3.37 10.82 16.62
N PHE A 86 2.59 10.99 15.55
CA PHE A 86 2.94 11.83 14.41
C PHE A 86 3.09 13.32 14.78
N TYR A 87 2.48 13.76 15.90
CA TYR A 87 2.65 15.14 16.37
C TYR A 87 4.09 15.46 16.77
N LEU A 88 4.91 14.45 17.10
CA LEU A 88 6.33 14.63 17.37
C LEU A 88 7.10 15.14 16.15
N LEU A 89 6.65 14.81 14.94
CA LEU A 89 7.25 15.32 13.70
C LEU A 89 7.08 16.83 13.53
N GLY A 90 6.15 17.46 14.26
CA GLY A 90 6.01 18.91 14.30
C GLY A 90 7.31 19.61 14.72
N ILE A 91 8.12 18.99 15.59
CA ILE A 91 9.39 19.56 16.08
C ILE A 91 10.41 19.71 14.94
N PRO A 92 10.85 18.64 14.24
CA PRO A 92 11.80 18.78 13.14
C PRO A 92 11.22 19.59 11.98
N TYR A 93 9.92 19.45 11.67
CA TYR A 93 9.28 20.26 10.63
C TYR A 93 9.23 21.77 10.95
N ARG A 94 9.24 22.14 12.24
CA ARG A 94 9.31 23.55 12.64
C ARG A 94 10.69 24.15 12.33
N LEU A 95 11.75 23.36 12.49
CA LEU A 95 13.14 23.76 12.26
C LEU A 95 13.47 23.73 10.77
N LEU A 96 13.11 22.64 10.10
CA LEU A 96 13.35 22.41 8.68
C LEU A 96 12.20 21.58 8.10
N ALA A 97 11.28 22.23 7.40
CA ALA A 97 10.21 21.55 6.69
C ALA A 97 10.79 20.73 5.54
N SER A 98 10.79 19.41 5.67
CA SER A 98 11.32 18.48 4.68
C SER A 98 10.61 17.15 4.77
N VAL A 99 10.15 16.65 3.62
CA VAL A 99 9.52 15.34 3.47
C VAL A 99 10.40 14.19 3.97
N HIS A 100 11.71 14.38 4.03
CA HIS A 100 12.66 13.34 4.44
C HIS A 100 12.48 12.91 5.90
N TRP A 101 11.93 13.77 6.76
CA TRP A 101 11.60 13.40 8.13
C TRP A 101 10.55 12.29 8.20
N LEU A 102 9.70 12.14 7.18
CA LEU A 102 8.69 11.07 7.12
C LEU A 102 9.30 9.68 6.98
N PHE A 103 10.54 9.56 6.49
CA PHE A 103 11.23 8.26 6.42
C PHE A 103 11.77 7.78 7.77
N LEU A 104 11.70 8.63 8.81
CA LEU A 104 12.08 8.30 10.19
C LEU A 104 10.86 8.07 11.10
N ALA A 105 9.64 8.22 10.55
CA ALA A 105 8.38 8.20 11.28
C ALA A 105 7.70 6.83 11.30
#